data_AF-A0A7C4XZG4-F1
#
_entry.id   AF-A0A7C4XZG4-F1
#
_cell.length_a   1.000
_cell.length_b   1.000
_cell.length_c   1.000
_cell.angle_alpha   90.00
_cell.angle_beta   90.00
_cell.angle_gamma   90.00
#
_symmetry.space_group_name_H-M   'P 1'
#
loop_
_entity.id
_entity.type
_entity.pdbx_description
1 polymer ?
#
loop_
_entity_poly.entity_id
_entity_poly.type
_entity_poly.pdbx_seq_one_letter_code
_entity_poly.pdbx_strand_id
1 'polypeptide(L)'
;MIQRPSNSTRNRVIQTEKISVLKFGGTSLSTEEGRSFAASHVRTSIIRGFNPVVVVSAMGRYGDPYSTDTLISLAGTGNGLHPRDMDLLISCGETISSVIFCSKLNALGLKAMPLTGGMAGIVTDSNFGNASIVEIRKDRIMGVIRQGIIPVVSGFQGSTENGEITTLGRGGSDTTAIAIASELRADHVCIYKDVDGVMTCDPKKSTDARFVDQISAARLLEMIDSGSRLMHRKALELAISRGIAFRIRNTFPSSRETIVYPTDGNTPAAAPCTDSSGIV
;
A
#
# COMPACT_ATOMS: atom_id res chain seq x y z
N MET A 1 -32.24 27.53 45.08
CA MET A 1 -31.66 28.16 43.87
C MET A 1 -30.29 27.55 43.67
N ILE A 2 -30.11 26.46 42.91
CA ILE A 2 -30.02 26.41 41.43
C ILE A 2 -29.27 27.62 40.85
N GLN A 3 -28.00 27.42 40.52
CA GLN A 3 -27.36 27.99 39.33
C GLN A 3 -26.24 27.03 38.86
N ARG A 4 -26.46 26.40 37.70
CA ARG A 4 -25.41 25.92 36.76
C ARG A 4 -25.26 27.01 35.67
N PRO A 5 -24.35 26.87 34.69
CA PRO A 5 -22.88 26.88 34.75
C PRO A 5 -22.32 28.00 33.81
N SER A 6 -21.05 28.38 33.93
CA SER A 6 -20.38 29.18 32.88
C SER A 6 -19.65 28.26 31.88
N ASN A 7 -20.27 28.08 30.72
CA ASN A 7 -19.68 27.49 29.53
C ASN A 7 -18.49 28.34 29.05
N SER A 8 -17.26 27.83 29.20
CA SER A 8 -16.16 28.25 28.31
C SER A 8 -16.11 27.30 27.12
N THR A 9 -16.88 27.65 26.10
CA THR A 9 -16.83 27.01 24.78
C THR A 9 -15.45 27.30 24.17
N ARG A 10 -14.46 26.45 24.46
CA ARG A 10 -13.26 26.37 23.63
C ARG A 10 -13.70 25.79 22.29
N ASN A 11 -13.89 26.69 21.32
CA ASN A 11 -13.82 26.36 19.89
C ASN A 11 -12.49 25.66 19.64
N ARG A 12 -12.50 24.32 19.75
CA ARG A 12 -11.42 23.49 19.23
C ARG A 12 -11.61 23.54 17.73
N VAL A 13 -10.82 24.38 17.07
CA VAL A 13 -10.58 24.27 15.62
C VAL A 13 -10.41 22.79 15.34
N ILE A 14 -11.30 22.20 14.55
CA ILE A 14 -11.19 20.81 14.11
C ILE A 14 -9.94 20.80 13.24
N GLN A 15 -8.81 20.49 13.85
CA GLN A 15 -7.58 20.26 13.11
C GLN A 15 -7.85 18.97 12.33
N THR A 16 -8.14 19.11 11.04
CA THR A 16 -8.31 17.96 10.14
C THR A 16 -7.03 17.14 10.21
N GLU A 17 -7.14 15.90 10.66
CA GLU A 17 -6.01 14.98 10.78
C GLU A 17 -5.39 14.83 9.39
N LYS A 18 -4.16 15.33 9.19
CA LYS A 18 -3.45 15.11 7.93
C LYS A 18 -3.05 13.65 7.87
N ILE A 19 -3.52 12.91 6.88
CA ILE A 19 -3.28 11.47 6.78
C ILE A 19 -2.31 11.18 5.63
N SER A 20 -1.33 10.32 5.90
CA SER A 20 -0.50 9.76 4.85
C SER A 20 -0.67 8.25 4.78
N VAL A 21 -0.80 7.67 3.60
CA VAL A 21 -0.75 6.21 3.40
C VAL A 21 0.62 5.84 2.81
N LEU A 22 1.35 4.97 3.51
CA LEU A 22 2.68 4.54 3.12
C LEU A 22 2.66 3.02 2.89
N LYS A 23 2.84 2.58 1.65
CA LYS A 23 2.90 1.17 1.32
C LYS A 23 4.33 0.72 1.11
N PHE A 24 4.73 -0.40 1.72
CA PHE A 24 6.05 -1.02 1.52
C PHE A 24 5.92 -2.40 0.88
N GLY A 25 6.67 -2.64 -0.21
CA GLY A 25 6.73 -3.95 -0.87
C GLY A 25 7.56 -4.99 -0.10
N GLY A 26 7.47 -6.26 -0.49
CA GLY A 26 8.13 -7.35 0.22
C GLY A 26 9.66 -7.24 0.27
N THR A 27 10.29 -6.77 -0.81
CA THR A 27 11.75 -6.53 -0.86
C THR A 27 12.17 -5.38 0.07
N SER A 28 11.27 -4.44 0.36
CA SER A 28 11.51 -3.37 1.32
C SER A 28 11.51 -3.85 2.77
N LEU A 29 10.92 -5.01 3.05
CA LEU A 29 10.70 -5.52 4.41
C LEU A 29 11.47 -6.81 4.71
N SER A 30 12.13 -7.41 3.70
CA SER A 30 12.83 -8.69 3.83
C SER A 30 14.08 -8.60 4.72
N THR A 31 14.81 -7.49 4.67
CA THR A 31 16.04 -7.31 5.46
C THR A 31 15.86 -6.32 6.60
N GLU A 32 16.73 -6.40 7.61
CA GLU A 32 16.74 -5.45 8.72
C GLU A 32 17.06 -4.02 8.27
N GLU A 33 17.95 -3.89 7.29
CA GLU A 33 18.26 -2.63 6.64
C GLU A 33 17.04 -2.05 5.92
N GLY A 34 16.35 -2.85 5.10
CA GLY A 34 15.13 -2.43 4.42
C GLY A 34 14.05 -1.96 5.40
N ARG A 35 13.81 -2.73 6.47
CA ARG A 35 12.88 -2.34 7.55
C ARG A 35 13.31 -1.05 8.25
N SER A 36 14.60 -0.82 8.42
CA SER A 36 15.12 0.43 9.01
C SER A 36 14.86 1.63 8.09
N PHE A 37 15.04 1.48 6.78
CA PHE A 37 14.67 2.53 5.82
C PHE A 37 13.16 2.77 5.76
N ALA A 38 12.34 1.72 5.72
CA ALA A 38 10.89 1.84 5.78
C ALA A 38 10.43 2.58 7.05
N ALA A 39 11.00 2.25 8.21
CA ALA A 39 10.71 2.95 9.47
C ALA A 39 11.14 4.43 9.43
N SER A 40 12.24 4.75 8.74
CA SER A 40 12.69 6.14 8.56
C SER A 40 11.71 6.97 7.73
N HIS A 41 11.07 6.37 6.72
CA HIS A 41 10.01 7.02 5.94
C HIS A 41 8.76 7.27 6.76
N VAL A 42 8.37 6.31 7.62
CA VAL A 42 7.26 6.49 8.58
C VAL A 42 7.56 7.65 9.53
N ARG A 43 8.77 7.67 10.13
CA ARG A 43 9.22 8.77 11.01
C ARG A 43 9.19 10.12 10.30
N THR A 44 9.66 10.16 9.06
CA THR A 44 9.67 11.38 8.24
C THR A 44 8.25 11.90 8.01
N SER A 45 7.28 11.02 7.77
CA SER A 45 5.88 11.42 7.63
C SER A 45 5.35 12.09 8.90
N ILE A 46 5.66 11.53 10.07
CA ILE A 46 5.28 12.10 11.38
C ILE A 46 5.92 13.47 11.58
N ILE A 47 7.22 13.61 11.29
CA ILE A 47 7.94 14.89 11.40
C ILE A 47 7.31 15.97 10.50
N ARG A 48 6.76 15.57 9.34
CA ARG A 48 6.03 16.46 8.43
C ARG A 48 4.60 16.77 8.88
N GLY A 49 4.17 16.27 10.04
CA GLY A 49 2.87 16.52 10.64
C GLY A 49 1.74 15.64 10.12
N PHE A 50 2.06 14.49 9.51
CA PHE A 50 1.05 13.51 9.09
C PHE A 50 0.84 12.43 10.15
N ASN A 51 -0.34 11.83 10.12
CA ASN A 51 -0.68 10.58 10.79
C ASN A 51 -0.53 9.44 9.77
N PRO A 52 0.54 8.64 9.84
CA PRO A 52 0.77 7.59 8.87
C PRO A 52 -0.13 6.36 9.10
N VAL A 53 -0.73 5.87 8.02
CA VAL A 53 -1.27 4.51 7.91
C VAL A 53 -0.31 3.72 7.04
N VAL A 54 0.22 2.63 7.57
CA VAL A 54 1.18 1.79 6.86
C VAL A 54 0.47 0.60 6.25
N VAL A 55 0.78 0.26 5.00
CA VAL A 55 0.34 -0.98 4.34
C VAL A 55 1.58 -1.81 4.00
N VAL A 56 1.60 -3.08 4.37
CA VAL A 56 2.74 -3.96 4.11
C VAL A 56 2.35 -5.13 3.21
N SER A 57 3.29 -5.56 2.37
CA SER A 57 3.24 -6.85 1.66
C SER A 57 3.95 -7.93 2.47
N ALA A 58 3.74 -9.21 2.13
CA ALA A 58 4.55 -10.31 2.64
C ALA A 58 6.03 -10.02 2.38
N MET A 59 6.88 -10.30 3.37
CA MET A 59 8.32 -10.15 3.25
C MET A 59 8.97 -11.43 2.70
N GLY A 60 10.23 -11.32 2.29
CA GLY A 60 11.01 -12.45 1.79
C GLY A 60 10.82 -12.74 0.31
N ARG A 61 11.47 -13.80 -0.15
CA ARG A 61 11.41 -14.34 -1.52
C ARG A 61 11.12 -15.85 -1.45
N TYR A 62 10.86 -16.46 -2.60
CA TYR A 62 10.73 -17.91 -2.68
C TYR A 62 11.90 -18.62 -1.97
N GLY A 63 11.58 -19.56 -1.10
CA GLY A 63 12.52 -20.21 -0.18
C GLY A 63 12.42 -19.71 1.27
N ASP A 64 12.01 -18.45 1.49
CA ASP A 64 11.73 -17.94 2.84
C ASP A 64 10.38 -18.48 3.33
N PRO A 65 10.26 -18.97 4.58
CA PRO A 65 9.08 -19.70 5.05
C PRO A 65 7.78 -18.87 5.11
N TYR A 66 7.89 -17.56 5.01
CA TYR A 66 6.78 -16.60 5.14
C TYR A 66 6.53 -15.80 3.85
N SER A 67 7.24 -16.08 2.76
CA SER A 67 6.97 -15.43 1.47
C SER A 67 5.70 -16.01 0.84
N THR A 68 4.96 -15.18 0.10
CA THR A 68 3.74 -15.62 -0.61
C THR A 68 4.03 -16.81 -1.52
N ASP A 69 5.13 -16.77 -2.28
CA ASP A 69 5.48 -17.85 -3.23
C ASP A 69 5.83 -19.16 -2.50
N THR A 70 6.52 -19.08 -1.36
CA THR A 70 6.78 -20.27 -0.53
C THR A 70 5.49 -20.83 0.05
N LEU A 71 4.60 -19.98 0.59
CA LEU A 71 3.31 -20.42 1.12
C LEU A 71 2.46 -21.09 0.04
N ILE A 72 2.42 -20.54 -1.18
CA ILE A 72 1.76 -21.18 -2.33
C ILE A 72 2.36 -22.57 -2.60
N SER A 73 3.69 -22.71 -2.52
CA SER A 73 4.34 -24.00 -2.78
C SER A 73 3.98 -25.10 -1.75
N LEU A 74 3.59 -24.71 -0.52
CA LEU A 74 3.16 -25.66 0.51
C LEU A 74 1.81 -26.33 0.18
N ALA A 75 0.99 -25.71 -0.67
CA ALA A 75 -0.28 -26.29 -1.13
C ALA A 75 -0.09 -27.56 -1.99
N GLY A 76 1.15 -27.85 -2.42
CA GLY A 76 1.51 -29.07 -3.13
C GLY A 76 1.02 -29.12 -4.58
N THR A 77 1.35 -30.23 -5.26
CA THR A 77 1.07 -30.47 -6.69
C THR A 77 -0.14 -31.39 -6.94
N GLY A 78 -0.92 -31.71 -5.89
CA GLY A 78 -2.12 -32.54 -5.99
C GLY A 78 -3.32 -31.78 -6.57
N ASN A 79 -4.54 -32.03 -6.05
CA ASN A 79 -5.75 -31.30 -6.49
C ASN A 79 -5.76 -29.80 -6.11
N GLY A 80 -4.69 -29.29 -5.49
CA GLY A 80 -4.60 -27.93 -4.95
C GLY A 80 -5.46 -27.74 -3.70
N LEU A 81 -5.30 -26.58 -3.06
CA LEU A 81 -6.21 -26.12 -2.01
C LEU A 81 -7.44 -25.46 -2.63
N HIS A 82 -8.57 -25.56 -1.94
CA HIS A 82 -9.73 -24.75 -2.29
C HIS A 82 -9.37 -23.25 -2.23
N PRO A 83 -9.83 -22.39 -3.15
CA PRO A 83 -9.43 -20.97 -3.19
C PRO A 83 -9.59 -20.22 -1.86
N ARG A 84 -10.67 -20.51 -1.11
CA ARG A 84 -10.86 -19.98 0.25
C ARG A 84 -9.72 -20.36 1.20
N ASP A 85 -9.31 -21.63 1.20
CA ASP A 85 -8.28 -22.12 2.12
C ASP A 85 -6.89 -21.64 1.65
N MET A 86 -6.71 -21.46 0.35
CA MET A 86 -5.54 -20.79 -0.22
C MET A 86 -5.45 -19.34 0.27
N ASP A 87 -6.54 -18.57 0.22
CA ASP A 87 -6.58 -17.19 0.71
C ASP A 87 -6.17 -17.10 2.18
N LEU A 88 -6.70 -18.01 3.01
CA LEU A 88 -6.30 -18.14 4.41
C LEU A 88 -4.79 -18.40 4.54
N LEU A 89 -4.26 -19.38 3.81
CA LEU A 89 -2.84 -19.75 3.85
C LEU A 89 -1.93 -18.57 3.48
N ILE A 90 -2.17 -17.94 2.33
CA ILE A 90 -1.25 -16.92 1.81
C ILE A 90 -1.37 -15.60 2.57
N SER A 91 -2.51 -15.30 3.21
CA SER A 91 -2.68 -14.13 4.08
C SER A 91 -1.72 -14.10 5.29
N CYS A 92 -1.16 -15.27 5.64
CA CYS A 92 -0.18 -15.38 6.72
C CYS A 92 1.07 -14.53 6.45
N GLY A 93 1.50 -14.42 5.19
CA GLY A 93 2.72 -13.68 4.82
C GLY A 93 2.65 -12.21 5.21
N GLU A 94 1.58 -11.51 4.82
CA GLU A 94 1.35 -10.11 5.20
C GLU A 94 1.10 -9.94 6.69
N THR A 95 0.46 -10.91 7.34
CA THR A 95 0.21 -10.88 8.79
C THR A 95 1.51 -10.97 9.59
N ILE A 96 2.43 -11.86 9.21
CA ILE A 96 3.75 -11.93 9.82
C ILE A 96 4.51 -10.62 9.56
N SER A 97 4.49 -10.12 8.33
CA SER A 97 5.14 -8.87 7.94
C SER A 97 4.67 -7.67 8.78
N SER A 98 3.35 -7.52 8.99
CA SER A 98 2.78 -6.40 9.75
C SER A 98 3.16 -6.45 11.24
N VAL A 99 3.18 -7.64 11.84
CA VAL A 99 3.63 -7.84 13.23
C VAL A 99 5.11 -7.52 13.40
N ILE A 100 5.97 -8.01 12.50
CA ILE A 100 7.41 -7.75 12.54
C ILE A 100 7.72 -6.26 12.34
N PHE A 101 7.05 -5.61 11.39
CA PHE A 101 7.24 -4.18 11.16
C PHE A 101 6.73 -3.33 12.33
N CYS A 102 5.60 -3.70 12.95
CA CYS A 102 5.15 -3.08 14.20
C CYS A 102 6.19 -3.18 15.31
N SER A 103 6.79 -4.35 15.50
CA SER A 103 7.84 -4.57 16.49
C SER A 103 9.03 -3.61 16.26
N LYS A 104 9.46 -3.47 15.00
CA LYS A 104 10.52 -2.50 14.62
C LYS A 104 10.14 -1.06 14.93
N LEU A 105 8.93 -0.62 14.58
CA LEU A 105 8.46 0.74 14.88
C LEU A 105 8.41 0.98 16.40
N ASN A 106 7.88 0.02 17.17
CA ASN A 106 7.80 0.10 18.62
C ASN A 106 9.19 0.19 19.28
N ALA A 107 10.18 -0.56 18.79
CA ALA A 107 11.57 -0.47 19.24
C ALA A 107 12.21 0.90 19.00
N LEU A 108 11.70 1.67 18.03
CA LEU A 108 12.10 3.05 17.73
C LEU A 108 11.26 4.10 18.49
N GLY A 109 10.40 3.67 19.42
CA GLY A 109 9.50 4.56 20.16
C GLY A 109 8.27 5.03 19.37
N LEU A 110 8.04 4.50 18.17
CA LEU A 110 6.89 4.80 17.34
C LEU A 110 5.79 3.77 17.63
N LYS A 111 4.81 4.14 18.48
CA LYS A 111 3.71 3.24 18.85
C LYS A 111 2.97 2.75 17.61
N ALA A 112 2.96 1.44 17.37
CA ALA A 112 2.35 0.83 16.19
C ALA A 112 1.48 -0.38 16.56
N MET A 113 0.41 -0.61 15.79
CA MET A 113 -0.53 -1.71 15.98
C MET A 113 -0.76 -2.46 14.66
N PRO A 114 -0.55 -3.78 14.61
CA PRO A 114 -0.84 -4.57 13.43
C PRO A 114 -2.35 -4.78 13.29
N LEU A 115 -2.86 -4.65 12.07
CA LEU A 115 -4.25 -4.93 11.72
C LEU A 115 -4.26 -5.85 10.50
N THR A 116 -4.99 -6.97 10.56
CA THR A 116 -5.32 -7.71 9.33
C THR A 116 -6.22 -6.86 8.42
N GLY A 117 -6.40 -7.28 7.16
CA GLY A 117 -7.27 -6.54 6.24
C GLY A 117 -8.70 -6.40 6.76
N GLY A 118 -9.28 -7.50 7.28
CA GLY A 118 -10.59 -7.47 7.92
C GLY A 118 -10.64 -6.60 9.18
N MET A 119 -9.61 -6.66 10.05
CA MET A 119 -9.52 -5.77 11.23
C MET A 119 -9.39 -4.29 10.85
N ALA A 120 -8.76 -3.98 9.72
CA ALA A 120 -8.68 -2.63 9.17
C ALA A 120 -9.99 -2.18 8.50
N GLY A 121 -11.00 -3.06 8.46
CA GLY A 121 -12.33 -2.77 7.91
C GLY A 121 -12.45 -2.99 6.41
N ILE A 122 -11.52 -3.71 5.76
CA ILE A 122 -11.58 -4.01 4.33
C ILE A 122 -12.59 -5.16 4.12
N VAL A 123 -13.79 -4.80 3.66
CA VAL A 123 -14.85 -5.75 3.34
C VAL A 123 -14.82 -6.08 1.86
N THR A 124 -14.89 -7.36 1.53
CA THR A 124 -14.83 -7.85 0.14
C THR A 124 -16.03 -8.72 -0.22
N ASP A 125 -16.19 -8.98 -1.52
CA ASP A 125 -16.99 -10.11 -1.99
C ASP A 125 -16.32 -11.46 -1.64
N SER A 126 -17.00 -12.56 -1.94
CA SER A 126 -16.53 -13.93 -1.71
C SER A 126 -15.81 -14.53 -2.93
N ASN A 127 -15.29 -13.72 -3.85
CA ASN A 127 -14.53 -14.21 -5.00
C ASN A 127 -13.08 -14.53 -4.59
N PHE A 128 -12.91 -15.60 -3.80
CA PHE A 128 -11.61 -16.00 -3.23
C PHE A 128 -10.50 -16.09 -4.28
N GLY A 129 -9.31 -15.63 -3.92
CA GLY A 129 -8.13 -15.51 -4.80
C GLY A 129 -8.09 -14.23 -5.64
N ASN A 130 -9.23 -13.55 -5.85
CA ASN A 130 -9.30 -12.29 -6.60
C ASN A 130 -10.51 -11.42 -6.19
N ALA A 131 -10.71 -11.28 -4.88
CA ALA A 131 -11.87 -10.60 -4.33
C ALA A 131 -11.86 -9.10 -4.65
N SER A 132 -13.04 -8.51 -4.78
CA SER A 132 -13.19 -7.05 -4.95
C SER A 132 -13.51 -6.39 -3.61
N ILE A 133 -12.94 -5.21 -3.37
CA ILE A 133 -13.28 -4.41 -2.18
C ILE A 133 -14.67 -3.81 -2.39
N VAL A 134 -15.59 -4.15 -1.50
CA VAL A 134 -16.98 -3.65 -1.48
C VAL A 134 -17.04 -2.37 -0.65
N GLU A 135 -16.40 -2.38 0.52
CA GLU A 135 -16.46 -1.29 1.49
C GLU A 135 -15.15 -1.21 2.30
N ILE A 136 -14.79 -0.02 2.77
CA ILE A 136 -13.79 0.15 3.83
C ILE A 136 -14.44 0.82 5.06
N ARG A 137 -14.57 0.05 6.14
CA ARG A 137 -15.07 0.51 7.45
C ARG A 137 -13.94 1.17 8.24
N LYS A 138 -13.72 2.47 7.99
CA LYS A 138 -12.56 3.20 8.52
C LYS A 138 -12.49 3.39 10.05
N ASP A 139 -13.57 3.14 10.78
CA ASP A 139 -13.66 3.47 12.21
C ASP A 139 -12.53 2.87 13.05
N ARG A 140 -12.12 1.64 12.74
CA ARG A 140 -11.02 0.99 13.46
C ARG A 140 -9.70 1.70 13.21
N ILE A 141 -9.38 2.02 11.95
CA ILE A 141 -8.15 2.74 11.59
C ILE A 141 -8.14 4.12 12.26
N MET A 142 -9.24 4.87 12.16
CA MET A 142 -9.36 6.21 12.76
C MET A 142 -9.26 6.17 14.29
N GLY A 143 -9.83 5.14 14.92
CA GLY A 143 -9.70 4.93 16.36
C GLY A 143 -8.26 4.68 16.81
N VAL A 144 -7.45 3.98 16.01
CA VAL A 144 -6.02 3.78 16.25
C VAL A 144 -5.23 5.08 16.07
N ILE A 145 -5.49 5.82 14.98
CA ILE A 145 -4.86 7.12 14.71
C ILE A 145 -5.09 8.11 15.85
N ARG A 146 -6.34 8.24 16.34
CA ARG A 146 -6.69 9.17 17.43
C ARG A 146 -6.01 8.88 18.76
N GLN A 147 -5.47 7.67 18.95
CA GLN A 147 -4.67 7.29 20.11
C GLN A 147 -3.18 7.65 19.94
N GLY A 148 -2.79 8.24 18.81
CA GLY A 148 -1.39 8.47 18.46
C GLY A 148 -0.64 7.18 18.13
N ILE A 149 -1.36 6.15 17.67
CA ILE A 149 -0.80 4.85 17.29
C ILE A 149 -0.82 4.74 15.76
N ILE A 150 0.22 4.14 15.20
CA ILE A 150 0.38 3.90 13.76
C ILE A 150 -0.30 2.57 13.40
N PRO A 151 -1.41 2.57 12.65
CA PRO A 151 -1.97 1.33 12.13
C PRO A 151 -1.06 0.78 11.02
N VAL A 152 -0.64 -0.48 11.17
CA VAL A 152 0.12 -1.23 10.16
C VAL A 152 -0.78 -2.34 9.63
N VAL A 153 -1.33 -2.11 8.44
CA VAL A 153 -2.31 -2.97 7.80
C VAL A 153 -1.62 -4.03 6.96
N SER A 154 -1.96 -5.29 7.20
CA SER A 154 -1.65 -6.39 6.29
C SER A 154 -2.37 -6.15 4.97
N GLY A 155 -1.63 -5.74 3.93
CA GLY A 155 -2.20 -5.49 2.61
C GLY A 155 -2.66 -6.77 1.92
N PHE A 156 -3.13 -6.69 0.67
CA PHE A 156 -3.48 -7.84 -0.17
C PHE A 156 -4.68 -8.68 0.29
N GLN A 157 -5.07 -8.60 1.57
CA GLN A 157 -6.17 -9.33 2.16
C GLN A 157 -7.33 -8.41 2.58
N GLY A 158 -8.51 -9.01 2.71
CA GLY A 158 -9.70 -8.43 3.31
C GLY A 158 -10.50 -9.51 4.04
N SER A 159 -11.78 -9.24 4.32
CA SER A 159 -12.70 -10.25 4.78
C SER A 159 -14.08 -10.11 4.14
N THR A 160 -14.77 -11.23 3.92
CA THR A 160 -16.19 -11.21 3.60
C THR A 160 -17.00 -10.62 4.75
N GLU A 161 -18.27 -10.29 4.51
CA GLU A 161 -19.19 -9.84 5.57
C GLU A 161 -19.31 -10.86 6.72
N ASN A 162 -19.13 -12.16 6.40
CA ASN A 162 -19.18 -13.26 7.37
C ASN A 162 -17.83 -13.50 8.08
N GLY A 163 -16.81 -12.71 7.78
CA GLY A 163 -15.49 -12.78 8.43
C GLY A 163 -14.51 -13.79 7.82
N GLU A 164 -14.81 -14.37 6.65
CA GLU A 164 -13.85 -15.23 5.96
C GLU A 164 -12.75 -14.39 5.31
N ILE A 165 -11.49 -14.80 5.46
CA ILE A 165 -10.35 -14.12 4.85
C ILE A 165 -10.41 -14.29 3.33
N THR A 166 -10.19 -13.19 2.62
CA THR A 166 -10.11 -13.14 1.17
C THR A 166 -8.81 -12.48 0.73
N THR A 167 -8.37 -12.75 -0.48
CA THR A 167 -7.27 -12.03 -1.11
C THR A 167 -7.69 -11.30 -2.37
N LEU A 168 -7.04 -10.17 -2.63
CA LEU A 168 -7.41 -9.21 -3.68
C LEU A 168 -6.78 -9.54 -5.05
N GLY A 169 -6.11 -10.68 -5.16
CA GLY A 169 -5.30 -11.05 -6.32
C GLY A 169 -3.96 -10.31 -6.39
N ARG A 170 -3.23 -10.52 -7.48
CA ARG A 170 -1.88 -9.96 -7.63
C ARG A 170 -1.90 -8.42 -7.53
N GLY A 171 -0.93 -7.88 -6.81
CA GLY A 171 -0.86 -6.43 -6.51
C GLY A 171 -1.88 -5.95 -5.49
N GLY A 172 -2.49 -6.85 -4.74
CA GLY A 172 -3.48 -6.51 -3.75
C GLY A 172 -2.99 -5.51 -2.71
N SER A 173 -1.72 -5.52 -2.29
CA SER A 173 -1.21 -4.53 -1.32
C SER A 173 -1.19 -3.10 -1.87
N ASP A 174 -0.90 -2.92 -3.16
CA ASP A 174 -0.97 -1.60 -3.81
C ASP A 174 -2.44 -1.16 -3.88
N THR A 175 -3.34 -2.08 -4.24
CA THR A 175 -4.80 -1.83 -4.25
C THR A 175 -5.33 -1.46 -2.87
N THR A 176 -4.91 -2.17 -1.81
CA THR A 176 -5.25 -1.87 -0.42
C THR A 176 -4.85 -0.45 -0.04
N ALA A 177 -3.64 -0.01 -0.41
CA ALA A 177 -3.16 1.32 -0.09
C ALA A 177 -3.98 2.43 -0.75
N ILE A 178 -4.29 2.27 -2.04
CA ILE A 178 -5.13 3.22 -2.77
C ILE A 178 -6.56 3.26 -2.21
N ALA A 179 -7.13 2.09 -1.89
CA ALA A 179 -8.48 2.00 -1.34
C ALA A 179 -8.57 2.69 0.03
N ILE A 180 -7.63 2.41 0.94
CA ILE A 180 -7.55 3.06 2.25
C ILE A 180 -7.35 4.57 2.09
N ALA A 181 -6.46 4.99 1.18
CA ALA A 181 -6.23 6.41 0.93
C ALA A 181 -7.50 7.14 0.49
N SER A 182 -8.29 6.51 -0.40
CA SER A 182 -9.57 7.04 -0.83
C SER A 182 -10.56 7.20 0.32
N GLU A 183 -10.73 6.17 1.15
CA GLU A 183 -11.75 6.18 2.21
C GLU A 183 -11.39 7.15 3.36
N LEU A 184 -10.09 7.27 3.64
CA LEU A 184 -9.56 8.18 4.66
C LEU A 184 -9.36 9.61 4.15
N ARG A 185 -9.55 9.86 2.84
CA ARG A 185 -9.21 11.14 2.18
C ARG A 185 -7.77 11.57 2.47
N ALA A 186 -6.85 10.62 2.31
CA ALA A 186 -5.44 10.84 2.64
C ALA A 186 -4.84 11.98 1.80
N ASP A 187 -4.12 12.87 2.46
CA ASP A 187 -3.41 13.99 1.85
C ASP A 187 -2.17 13.55 1.05
N HIS A 188 -1.61 12.40 1.41
CA HIS A 188 -0.34 11.95 0.87
C HIS A 188 -0.28 10.43 0.74
N VAL A 189 -0.07 9.92 -0.47
CA VAL A 189 0.08 8.49 -0.74
C VAL A 189 1.45 8.21 -1.33
N CYS A 190 2.19 7.30 -0.70
CA CYS A 190 3.46 6.79 -1.21
C CYS A 190 3.42 5.28 -1.34
N ILE A 191 3.80 4.79 -2.51
CA ILE A 191 4.03 3.39 -2.80
C ILE A 191 5.53 3.20 -2.93
N TYR A 192 6.14 2.64 -1.88
CA TYR A 192 7.56 2.35 -1.83
C TYR A 192 7.87 0.99 -2.48
N LYS A 193 8.82 1.01 -3.41
CA LYS A 193 9.32 -0.13 -4.18
C LYS A 193 10.85 -0.17 -4.13
N ASP A 194 11.46 -1.10 -4.85
CA ASP A 194 12.91 -1.25 -5.01
C ASP A 194 13.45 -0.54 -6.26
N VAL A 195 12.69 0.45 -6.76
CA VAL A 195 13.05 1.29 -7.91
C VAL A 195 12.80 2.76 -7.58
N ASP A 196 13.50 3.66 -8.26
CA ASP A 196 13.41 5.11 -8.05
C ASP A 196 12.09 5.73 -8.53
N GLY A 197 11.38 5.05 -9.42
CA GLY A 197 10.15 5.54 -10.03
C GLY A 197 9.91 4.88 -11.38
N VAL A 198 9.21 5.58 -12.25
CA VAL A 198 8.89 5.15 -13.62
C VAL A 198 10.03 5.54 -14.55
N MET A 199 10.40 4.61 -15.43
CA MET A 199 11.34 4.83 -16.54
C MET A 199 10.58 4.70 -17.87
N THR A 200 10.96 5.45 -18.90
CA THR A 200 10.31 5.40 -20.22
C THR A 200 10.34 4.02 -20.88
N CYS A 201 11.34 3.21 -20.55
CA CYS A 201 11.49 1.81 -20.96
C CYS A 201 12.39 1.07 -19.95
N ASP A 202 12.64 -0.22 -20.19
CA ASP A 202 13.51 -1.02 -19.32
C ASP A 202 14.98 -0.59 -19.37
N PRO A 203 15.54 0.01 -18.29
CA PRO A 203 16.93 0.44 -18.27
C PRO A 203 17.90 -0.74 -18.36
N LYS A 204 17.45 -1.98 -18.10
CA LYS A 204 18.25 -3.19 -18.33
C LYS A 204 18.29 -3.61 -19.79
N LYS A 205 17.33 -3.16 -20.60
CA LYS A 205 17.21 -3.50 -22.03
C LYS A 205 17.62 -2.36 -22.95
N SER A 206 17.53 -1.12 -22.48
CA SER A 206 17.85 0.06 -23.27
C SER A 206 18.59 1.10 -22.43
N THR A 207 19.68 1.62 -22.98
CA THR A 207 20.46 2.73 -22.42
C THR A 207 19.76 4.08 -22.53
N ASP A 208 18.73 4.18 -23.38
CA ASP A 208 17.95 5.40 -23.60
C ASP A 208 16.81 5.58 -22.59
N ALA A 209 16.72 4.69 -21.59
CA ALA A 209 15.72 4.78 -20.53
C ALA A 209 15.88 6.09 -19.75
N ARG A 210 14.82 6.92 -19.76
CA ARG A 210 14.77 8.20 -19.05
C ARG A 210 13.82 8.11 -17.87
N PHE A 211 14.15 8.83 -16.81
CA PHE A 211 13.29 8.96 -15.64
C PHE A 211 12.07 9.82 -15.96
N VAL A 212 10.92 9.44 -15.41
CA VAL A 212 9.65 10.16 -15.57
C VAL A 212 9.23 10.76 -14.23
N ASP A 213 9.36 12.07 -14.08
CA ASP A 213 9.02 12.77 -12.83
C ASP A 213 7.52 12.78 -12.54
N GLN A 214 6.70 12.86 -13.59
CA GLN A 214 5.24 12.92 -13.49
C GLN A 214 4.60 12.11 -14.62
N ILE A 215 3.59 11.31 -14.30
CA ILE A 215 2.84 10.51 -15.29
C ILE A 215 1.37 10.42 -14.89
N SER A 216 0.47 10.27 -15.87
CA SER A 216 -0.93 9.96 -15.55
C SER A 216 -1.10 8.47 -15.32
N ALA A 217 -2.09 8.09 -14.51
CA ALA A 217 -2.43 6.70 -14.26
C ALA A 217 -2.86 5.99 -15.56
N ALA A 218 -3.48 6.70 -16.51
CA ALA A 218 -3.82 6.16 -17.82
C ALA A 218 -2.57 5.80 -18.64
N ARG A 219 -1.56 6.69 -18.69
CA ARG A 219 -0.29 6.39 -19.36
C ARG A 219 0.49 5.28 -18.68
N LEU A 220 0.49 5.25 -17.35
CA LEU A 220 1.14 4.16 -16.62
C LEU A 220 0.41 2.81 -16.88
N LEU A 221 -0.89 2.83 -17.11
CA LEU A 221 -1.66 1.65 -17.48
C LEU A 221 -1.28 1.13 -18.88
N GLU A 222 -1.09 2.02 -19.86
CA GLU A 222 -0.57 1.65 -21.20
C GLU A 222 0.81 0.98 -21.12
N MET A 223 1.68 1.45 -20.21
CA MET A 223 2.98 0.85 -19.97
C MET A 223 2.85 -0.57 -19.39
N ILE A 224 1.88 -0.80 -18.48
CA ILE A 224 1.56 -2.14 -17.93
C ILE A 224 1.06 -3.08 -19.01
N ASP A 225 0.23 -2.59 -19.91
CA ASP A 225 -0.24 -3.39 -21.06
C ASP A 225 0.89 -3.75 -22.02
N SER A 226 1.91 -2.89 -22.09
CA SER A 226 3.13 -3.09 -22.87
C SER A 226 4.18 -3.98 -22.17
N GLY A 227 3.82 -4.58 -21.02
CA GLY A 227 4.64 -5.54 -20.29
C GLY A 227 5.19 -5.04 -18.95
N SER A 228 4.79 -3.84 -18.51
CA SER A 228 5.25 -3.29 -17.25
C SER A 228 4.78 -4.10 -16.04
N ARG A 229 5.70 -4.34 -15.08
CA ARG A 229 5.46 -5.00 -13.80
C ARG A 229 5.61 -4.05 -12.62
N LEU A 230 5.72 -2.74 -12.87
CA LEU A 230 5.92 -1.76 -11.81
C LEU A 230 4.78 -1.79 -10.78
N MET A 231 3.53 -1.83 -11.24
CA MET A 231 2.33 -1.87 -10.41
C MET A 231 1.26 -2.72 -11.10
N HIS A 232 0.29 -3.22 -10.34
CA HIS A 232 -0.84 -3.94 -10.92
C HIS A 232 -1.95 -3.00 -11.41
N ARG A 233 -2.53 -3.35 -12.56
CA ARG A 233 -3.69 -2.71 -13.20
C ARG A 233 -4.80 -2.33 -12.22
N LYS A 234 -5.22 -3.25 -11.35
CA LYS A 234 -6.31 -3.05 -10.38
C LYS A 234 -6.09 -1.84 -9.45
N ALA A 235 -4.85 -1.57 -9.05
CA ALA A 235 -4.52 -0.42 -8.21
C ALA A 235 -4.64 0.90 -8.98
N LEU A 236 -4.24 0.92 -10.27
CA LEU A 236 -4.35 2.10 -11.12
C LEU A 236 -5.79 2.42 -11.51
N GLU A 237 -6.56 1.41 -11.89
CA GLU A 237 -7.99 1.57 -12.18
C GLU A 237 -8.73 2.11 -10.95
N LEU A 238 -8.36 1.65 -9.75
CA LEU A 238 -8.90 2.20 -8.51
C LEU A 238 -8.43 3.64 -8.27
N ALA A 239 -7.17 3.97 -8.55
CA ALA A 239 -6.65 5.34 -8.41
C ALA A 239 -7.37 6.31 -9.35
N ILE A 240 -7.61 5.92 -10.60
CA ILE A 240 -8.37 6.70 -11.59
C ILE A 240 -9.80 6.91 -11.10
N SER A 241 -10.52 5.82 -10.79
CA SER A 241 -11.94 5.88 -10.40
C SER A 241 -12.18 6.65 -9.10
N ARG A 242 -11.21 6.67 -8.19
CA ARG A 242 -11.28 7.37 -6.91
C ARG A 242 -10.60 8.74 -6.92
N GLY A 243 -9.99 9.15 -8.03
CA GLY A 243 -9.29 10.43 -8.14
C GLY A 243 -8.07 10.56 -7.22
N ILE A 244 -7.35 9.46 -6.97
CA ILE A 244 -6.21 9.43 -6.03
C ILE A 244 -4.90 9.63 -6.78
N ALA A 245 -4.19 10.71 -6.44
CA ALA A 245 -2.79 10.90 -6.82
C ALA A 245 -1.87 10.21 -5.80
N PHE A 246 -0.77 9.62 -6.28
CA PHE A 246 0.19 8.94 -5.42
C PHE A 246 1.62 9.07 -5.95
N ARG A 247 2.59 8.74 -5.12
CA ARG A 247 4.01 8.76 -5.46
C ARG A 247 4.56 7.34 -5.52
N ILE A 248 5.37 7.06 -6.53
CA ILE A 248 6.23 5.87 -6.58
C ILE A 248 7.62 6.30 -6.13
N ARG A 249 8.15 5.64 -5.10
CA ARG A 249 9.44 5.97 -4.49
C ARG A 249 10.26 4.72 -4.23
N ASN A 250 11.58 4.90 -4.17
CA ASN A 250 12.47 3.88 -3.65
C ASN A 250 12.38 3.83 -2.11
N THR A 251 12.33 2.63 -1.54
CA THR A 251 12.50 2.45 -0.09
C THR A 251 13.90 2.86 0.34
N PHE A 252 14.90 2.52 -0.45
CA PHE A 252 16.31 2.79 -0.17
C PHE A 252 16.66 4.26 -0.50
N PRO A 253 17.83 4.77 -0.06
CA PRO A 253 18.23 6.15 -0.29
C PRO A 253 18.16 6.53 -1.78
N SER A 254 17.24 7.43 -2.10
CA SER A 254 17.07 8.00 -3.44
C SER A 254 16.44 9.38 -3.31
N SER A 255 16.82 10.30 -4.20
CA SER A 255 16.27 11.65 -4.27
C SER A 255 15.14 11.78 -5.30
N ARG A 256 14.83 10.71 -6.04
CA ARG A 256 13.84 10.72 -7.12
C ARG A 256 12.51 10.13 -6.67
N GLU A 257 11.43 10.64 -7.27
CA GLU A 257 10.08 10.10 -7.15
C GLU A 257 9.31 10.36 -8.45
N THR A 258 8.40 9.45 -8.79
CA THR A 258 7.41 9.71 -9.84
C THR A 258 6.08 10.04 -9.19
N ILE A 259 5.48 11.18 -9.56
CA ILE A 259 4.12 11.53 -9.17
C ILE A 259 3.16 10.97 -10.21
N VAL A 260 2.22 10.14 -9.77
CA VAL A 260 1.16 9.58 -10.60
C VAL A 260 -0.13 10.36 -10.34
N TYR A 261 -0.65 11.00 -11.39
CA TYR A 261 -1.93 11.73 -11.34
C TYR A 261 -3.08 10.84 -11.85
N PRO A 262 -4.29 10.93 -11.28
CA PRO A 262 -5.41 10.11 -11.71
C PRO A 262 -5.90 10.43 -13.13
N THR A 263 -5.63 11.63 -13.64
CA THR A 263 -6.04 12.10 -14.97
C THR A 263 -4.90 12.84 -15.68
N ASP A 264 -5.00 12.96 -17.01
CA ASP A 264 -3.95 13.53 -17.88
C ASP A 264 -3.74 15.04 -17.70
N GLY A 265 -4.66 15.74 -17.04
CA GLY A 265 -4.69 17.22 -16.96
C GLY A 265 -3.48 17.86 -16.26
N ASN A 266 -2.59 17.08 -15.65
CA ASN A 266 -1.43 17.56 -14.89
C ASN A 266 -0.07 17.02 -15.38
N THR A 267 0.01 16.34 -16.52
CA THR A 267 1.25 15.64 -16.92
C THR A 267 1.80 16.07 -18.27
N PRO A 268 3.08 16.50 -18.34
CA PRO A 268 3.79 16.62 -19.61
C PRO A 268 3.84 15.26 -20.32
N ALA A 269 3.72 15.25 -21.65
CA ALA A 269 3.91 14.03 -22.41
C ALA A 269 5.35 13.50 -22.23
N ALA A 270 5.50 12.34 -21.62
CA ALA A 270 6.78 11.63 -21.65
C ALA A 270 7.02 11.17 -23.10
N ALA A 271 8.14 11.58 -23.70
CA ALA A 271 8.49 11.15 -25.05
C ALA A 271 8.70 9.62 -25.05
N PRO A 272 8.04 8.86 -25.93
CA PRO A 272 8.21 7.41 -25.99
C PRO A 272 9.65 7.07 -26.37
N CYS A 273 10.20 6.01 -25.77
CA CYS A 273 11.48 5.46 -26.19
C CYS A 273 11.34 4.88 -27.61
N THR A 274 12.37 5.04 -28.44
CA THR A 274 12.35 4.61 -29.85
C THR A 274 12.43 3.09 -30.03
N ASP A 275 12.66 2.34 -28.96
CA ASP A 275 12.71 0.87 -28.96
C ASP A 275 11.44 0.26 -28.34
N SER A 276 10.66 -0.44 -29.16
CA SER A 276 9.38 -1.07 -28.80
C SER A 276 9.52 -2.39 -28.02
N SER A 277 10.69 -2.70 -27.48
CA SER A 277 10.96 -3.98 -26.82
C SER A 277 10.80 -3.89 -25.30
N GLY A 278 9.55 -4.02 -24.84
CA GLY A 278 9.18 -4.38 -23.46
C GLY A 278 9.53 -3.35 -22.38
N ILE A 279 8.55 -2.52 -22.05
CA ILE A 279 8.62 -1.42 -21.08
C ILE A 279 8.46 -1.99 -19.64
N VAL A 280 9.28 -1.52 -18.67
CA VAL A 280 9.38 -2.00 -17.25
C VAL A 280 8.08 -1.96 -16.54
#